data_AF-A0A2M7TTY3-F1
#
_entry.id   AF-A0A2M7TTY3-F1
#
_cell.length_a   1.000
_cell.length_b   1.000
_cell.length_c   1.000
_cell.angle_alpha   90.00
_cell.angle_beta   90.00
_cell.angle_gamma   90.00
#
_symmetry.space_group_name_H-M   'P 1'
#
loop_
_entity.id
_entity.type
_entity.pdbx_description
1 polymer ?
#
loop_
_entity_poly.entity_id
_entity_poly.type
_entity_poly.pdbx_seq_one_letter_code
_entity_poly.pdbx_strand_id
1 'polypeptide(L)'
;MVKKTAVLTEPDIKVPAVVPVLPGTMAGKEEKDNNRVRLSVVMPVVVPIAQPNINSPKMEMLSGILEIMQDGTGFVRPKFLPNYHDAVIGAMQVRRYRLRPGDHILGVAKAPKNGEKFWGMVRIDKVNEIDPVVALKRPDFKDLVPIYPIKQIKLEFEAGVMSDRIIDIFCPIGYGQRGMIASPPKAGKTTLLKEIAAGVAANYPEIHLMAVLVGERPEEVTDMQRFIKGEVIASHFDQKPEEQTRAAEVAIERAKRLVETGKDVFMVFDSITRLARAYNLAIPSSGRTLSGGFDPAALYPSKKFFGAARKIENGGSLTIIGTVLVDTGSKMDELIFEEFKGTGNMELRLERRLADRRIFPAFDILKSGTRKEELLLTAEVLNKVMAMRRMFDTLDDKDEITTMIIEQMGKTKTNSDFLSKVTKK
;
A
#
# COMPACT_ATOMS: atom_id res chain seq x y z
N MET A 1 4.06 37.39 35.10
CA MET A 1 3.86 38.08 33.80
C MET A 1 3.71 37.01 32.72
N VAL A 2 2.47 36.76 32.30
CA VAL A 2 2.09 35.71 31.35
C VAL A 2 2.27 36.25 29.92
N LYS A 3 3.13 35.62 29.11
CA LYS A 3 3.29 35.96 27.69
C LYS A 3 2.17 35.30 26.88
N LYS A 4 1.39 36.15 26.20
CA LYS A 4 0.25 35.79 25.34
C LYS A 4 0.72 35.09 24.05
N THR A 5 -0.04 34.05 23.71
CA THR A 5 -0.06 33.27 22.47
C THR A 5 -0.41 34.13 21.26
N ALA A 6 0.36 34.02 20.17
CA ALA A 6 0.03 34.61 18.88
C ALA A 6 -0.73 33.57 18.03
N VAL A 7 -1.94 33.94 17.60
CA VAL A 7 -2.78 33.19 16.65
C VAL A 7 -2.45 33.72 15.25
N LEU A 8 -1.99 32.86 14.36
CA LEU A 8 -1.79 33.15 12.95
C LEU A 8 -3.13 33.00 12.21
N THR A 9 -3.62 34.10 11.65
CA THR A 9 -4.79 34.18 10.77
C THR A 9 -4.39 33.88 9.32
N GLU A 10 -5.20 33.08 8.61
CA GLU A 10 -5.04 32.74 7.19
C GLU A 10 -5.24 33.97 6.26
N PRO A 11 -4.62 34.01 5.06
CA PRO A 11 -4.75 35.12 4.14
C PRO A 11 -5.98 34.99 3.22
N ASP A 12 -6.73 36.09 3.09
CA ASP A 12 -7.82 36.30 2.14
C ASP A 12 -7.35 36.20 0.67
N ILE A 13 -7.90 35.25 -0.09
CA ILE A 13 -7.70 35.14 -1.54
C ILE A 13 -8.85 35.85 -2.27
N LYS A 14 -8.57 37.02 -2.86
CA LYS A 14 -9.48 37.72 -3.79
C LYS A 14 -9.39 37.12 -5.19
N VAL A 15 -10.52 36.67 -5.73
CA VAL A 15 -10.66 36.23 -7.13
C VAL A 15 -11.06 37.42 -8.01
N PRO A 16 -10.42 37.69 -9.18
CA PRO A 16 -10.75 38.84 -10.02
C PRO A 16 -12.00 38.60 -10.89
N ALA A 17 -12.77 39.67 -11.11
CA ALA A 17 -13.97 39.67 -11.92
C ALA A 17 -13.67 39.57 -13.42
N VAL A 18 -14.47 38.78 -14.14
CA VAL A 18 -14.40 38.57 -15.60
C VAL A 18 -15.14 39.69 -16.33
N VAL A 19 -14.48 40.34 -17.29
CA VAL A 19 -15.04 41.38 -18.18
C VAL A 19 -15.59 40.70 -19.46
N PRO A 20 -16.82 40.97 -19.92
CA PRO A 20 -17.30 40.44 -21.19
C PRO A 20 -16.96 41.36 -22.36
N VAL A 21 -16.55 40.73 -23.46
CA VAL A 21 -16.16 41.32 -24.76
C VAL A 21 -17.40 41.63 -25.62
N LEU A 22 -17.43 42.80 -26.26
CA LEU A 22 -18.48 43.22 -27.22
C LEU A 22 -18.25 42.59 -28.61
N PRO A 23 -19.30 42.13 -29.33
CA PRO A 23 -19.16 41.68 -30.71
C PRO A 23 -19.33 42.84 -31.71
N GLY A 24 -18.40 42.87 -32.67
CA GLY A 24 -18.32 43.84 -33.76
C GLY A 24 -19.31 43.59 -34.91
N THR A 25 -19.44 44.65 -35.70
CA THR A 25 -20.31 44.89 -36.86
C THR A 25 -20.10 43.94 -38.05
N MET A 26 -21.19 43.53 -38.71
CA MET A 26 -21.19 42.94 -40.05
C MET A 26 -21.89 43.88 -41.04
N ALA A 27 -21.20 44.17 -42.15
CA ALA A 27 -21.57 45.05 -43.24
C ALA A 27 -22.71 44.48 -44.11
N GLY A 28 -23.47 45.39 -44.73
CA GLY A 28 -24.65 45.07 -45.55
C GLY A 28 -24.37 44.72 -47.01
N LYS A 29 -25.43 44.27 -47.67
CA LYS A 29 -25.71 44.48 -49.10
C LYS A 29 -27.23 44.69 -49.26
N GLU A 30 -27.57 45.75 -49.99
CA GLU A 30 -28.94 46.15 -50.36
C GLU A 30 -29.46 45.31 -51.53
N GLU A 31 -30.77 45.03 -51.54
CA GLU A 31 -31.57 45.05 -52.78
C GLU A 31 -33.01 45.48 -52.46
N LYS A 32 -33.54 46.39 -53.29
CA LYS A 32 -34.82 47.09 -53.14
C LYS A 32 -35.97 46.24 -53.69
N ASP A 33 -37.14 46.23 -53.03
CA ASP A 33 -38.35 46.79 -53.67
C ASP A 33 -39.59 46.96 -52.76
N ASN A 34 -40.27 48.08 -53.01
CA ASN A 34 -41.70 48.40 -52.84
C ASN A 34 -42.50 48.12 -51.54
N ASN A 35 -42.52 49.15 -50.70
CA ASN A 35 -43.70 49.94 -50.31
C ASN A 35 -44.93 49.21 -49.71
N ARG A 36 -44.89 49.00 -48.37
CA ARG A 36 -46.03 49.07 -47.42
C ARG A 36 -45.47 48.97 -45.99
N VAL A 37 -45.32 50.10 -45.30
CA VAL A 37 -44.90 50.11 -43.89
C VAL A 37 -46.09 49.72 -43.01
N ARG A 38 -46.21 48.43 -42.67
CA ARG A 38 -46.90 47.97 -41.46
C ARG A 38 -45.84 47.85 -40.37
N LEU A 39 -45.97 48.62 -39.29
CA LEU A 39 -45.22 48.41 -38.05
C LEU A 39 -45.68 47.09 -37.41
N SER A 40 -45.03 45.98 -37.78
CA SER A 40 -45.06 44.75 -36.99
C SER A 40 -43.98 44.86 -35.93
N VAL A 41 -44.39 45.06 -34.68
CA VAL A 41 -43.50 44.94 -33.52
C VAL A 41 -43.08 43.48 -33.43
N VAL A 42 -41.89 43.15 -33.94
CA VAL A 42 -41.27 41.85 -33.69
C VAL A 42 -40.75 41.90 -32.27
N MET A 43 -41.50 41.31 -31.33
CA MET A 43 -41.01 41.11 -29.97
C MET A 43 -39.72 40.28 -30.05
N PRO A 44 -38.64 40.65 -29.34
CA PRO A 44 -37.47 39.81 -29.29
C PRO A 44 -37.89 38.46 -28.72
N VAL A 45 -37.61 37.37 -29.45
CA VAL A 45 -37.70 36.02 -28.90
C VAL A 45 -36.64 35.97 -27.80
N VAL A 46 -37.09 36.16 -26.56
CA VAL A 46 -36.30 35.86 -25.38
C VAL A 46 -36.09 34.36 -25.41
N VAL A 47 -34.92 33.92 -25.90
CA VAL A 47 -34.45 32.56 -25.63
C VAL A 47 -34.29 32.50 -24.11
N PRO A 48 -35.07 31.69 -23.38
CA PRO A 48 -34.90 31.60 -21.95
C PRO A 48 -33.47 31.09 -21.72
N ILE A 49 -32.63 31.90 -21.08
CA ILE A 49 -31.42 31.41 -20.44
C ILE A 49 -31.94 30.38 -19.45
N ALA A 50 -31.69 29.10 -19.73
CA ALA A 50 -32.09 28.01 -18.86
C ALA A 50 -31.55 28.31 -17.47
N GLN A 51 -32.44 28.64 -16.54
CA GLN A 51 -32.09 28.69 -15.13
C GLN A 51 -31.47 27.33 -14.79
N PRO A 52 -30.31 27.28 -14.10
CA PRO A 52 -29.74 26.00 -13.69
C PRO A 52 -30.82 25.25 -12.92
N ASN A 53 -31.25 24.13 -13.48
CA ASN A 53 -32.39 23.37 -13.01
C ASN A 53 -32.06 22.89 -11.58
N ILE A 54 -32.62 23.56 -10.56
CA ILE A 54 -32.34 23.36 -9.12
C ILE A 54 -32.65 21.91 -8.68
N ASN A 55 -33.33 21.13 -9.54
CA ASN A 55 -33.69 19.72 -9.31
C ASN A 55 -32.74 18.69 -9.97
N SER A 56 -31.61 19.09 -10.56
CA SER A 56 -30.64 18.13 -11.10
C SER A 56 -29.81 17.55 -9.95
N PRO A 57 -29.71 16.21 -9.79
CA PRO A 57 -28.91 15.64 -8.72
C PRO A 57 -27.45 16.09 -8.89
N LYS A 58 -26.84 16.57 -7.80
CA LYS A 58 -25.44 17.01 -7.77
C LYS A 58 -24.56 15.89 -8.34
N MET A 59 -23.75 16.20 -9.34
CA MET A 59 -22.79 15.26 -9.92
C MET A 59 -21.37 15.69 -9.57
N GLU A 60 -20.55 14.73 -9.18
CA GLU A 60 -19.16 14.97 -8.80
C GLU A 60 -18.25 13.89 -9.37
N MET A 61 -16.99 14.25 -9.59
CA MET A 61 -15.95 13.26 -9.88
C MET A 61 -15.61 12.54 -8.58
N LEU A 62 -15.72 11.21 -8.59
CA LEU A 62 -15.42 10.36 -7.47
C LEU A 62 -14.36 9.34 -7.87
N SER A 63 -13.41 9.12 -6.96
CA SER A 63 -12.35 8.14 -7.11
C SER A 63 -12.32 7.22 -5.90
N GLY A 64 -12.00 5.95 -6.10
CA GLY A 64 -11.84 5.01 -4.98
C GLY A 64 -11.59 3.58 -5.42
N ILE A 65 -11.47 2.69 -4.43
CA ILE A 65 -11.21 1.27 -4.66
C ILE A 65 -12.53 0.51 -4.69
N LEU A 66 -12.70 -0.34 -5.71
CA LEU A 66 -13.87 -1.18 -5.88
C LEU A 66 -13.87 -2.38 -4.94
N GLU A 67 -14.93 -2.53 -4.16
CA GLU A 67 -15.32 -3.78 -3.50
C GLU A 67 -16.56 -4.33 -4.21
N ILE A 68 -16.64 -5.64 -4.40
CA ILE A 68 -17.80 -6.29 -5.05
C ILE A 68 -18.47 -7.20 -4.03
N MET A 69 -19.77 -7.03 -3.87
CA MET A 69 -20.60 -7.81 -2.96
C MET A 69 -21.04 -9.13 -3.61
N GLN A 70 -21.59 -10.04 -2.82
CA GLN A 70 -22.02 -11.37 -3.28
C GLN A 70 -23.12 -11.32 -4.35
N ASP A 71 -23.97 -10.29 -4.33
CA ASP A 71 -25.02 -10.04 -5.33
C ASP A 71 -24.47 -9.47 -6.66
N GLY A 72 -23.17 -9.18 -6.71
CA GLY A 72 -22.49 -8.58 -7.85
C GLY A 72 -22.54 -7.05 -7.90
N THR A 73 -23.16 -6.40 -6.91
CA THR A 73 -23.15 -4.94 -6.77
C THR A 73 -21.76 -4.48 -6.32
N GLY A 74 -21.25 -3.41 -6.94
CA GLY A 74 -19.96 -2.80 -6.59
C GLY A 74 -20.11 -1.58 -5.70
N PHE A 75 -19.15 -1.37 -4.80
CA PHE A 75 -18.99 -0.15 -4.01
C PHE A 75 -17.60 0.42 -4.26
N VAL A 76 -17.52 1.64 -4.78
CA VAL A 76 -16.28 2.41 -4.90
C VAL A 76 -16.07 3.16 -3.60
N ARG A 77 -15.02 2.79 -2.88
CA ARG A 77 -14.67 3.32 -1.56
C ARG A 77 -13.53 4.33 -1.67
N PRO A 78 -13.77 5.64 -1.47
CA PRO A 78 -12.71 6.64 -1.53
C PRO A 78 -11.62 6.45 -0.46
N LYS A 79 -11.96 5.82 0.67
CA LYS A 79 -11.05 5.61 1.82
C LYS A 79 -10.79 4.14 2.13
N PHE A 80 -10.87 3.24 1.14
CA PHE A 80 -10.68 1.78 1.25
C PHE A 80 -11.68 1.02 2.15
N LEU A 81 -12.30 1.70 3.12
CA LEU A 81 -13.26 1.17 4.06
C LEU A 81 -14.64 1.83 3.89
N PRO A 82 -15.72 1.18 4.36
CA PRO A 82 -17.08 1.71 4.22
C PRO A 82 -17.25 3.14 4.71
N ASN A 83 -17.84 3.97 3.87
CA ASN A 83 -18.13 5.37 4.16
C ASN A 83 -19.47 5.81 3.55
N TYR A 84 -20.07 6.87 4.10
CA TYR A 84 -21.26 7.52 3.52
C TYR A 84 -21.01 8.10 2.12
N HIS A 85 -19.76 8.40 1.78
CA HIS A 85 -19.35 8.88 0.46
C HIS A 85 -19.05 7.75 -0.55
N ASP A 86 -19.40 6.50 -0.24
CA ASP A 86 -19.22 5.40 -1.17
C ASP A 86 -20.17 5.53 -2.37
N ALA A 87 -19.69 5.15 -3.55
CA ALA A 87 -20.49 5.13 -4.78
C ALA A 87 -20.82 3.71 -5.21
N VAL A 88 -22.11 3.44 -5.40
CA VAL A 88 -22.63 2.17 -5.89
C VAL A 88 -22.44 2.07 -7.41
N ILE A 89 -21.89 0.96 -7.86
CA ILE A 89 -21.83 0.54 -9.26
C ILE A 89 -22.78 -0.63 -9.45
N GLY A 90 -23.69 -0.52 -10.42
CA GLY A 90 -24.62 -1.61 -10.71
C GLY A 90 -23.90 -2.84 -11.28
N ALA A 91 -24.41 -4.04 -10.99
CA ALA A 91 -23.82 -5.31 -11.45
C ALA A 91 -23.63 -5.37 -12.98
N MET A 92 -24.49 -4.72 -13.76
CA MET A 92 -24.33 -4.62 -15.22
C MET A 92 -23.09 -3.83 -15.64
N GLN A 93 -22.77 -2.73 -14.95
CA GLN A 93 -21.57 -1.93 -15.21
C GLN A 93 -20.32 -2.71 -14.79
N VAL A 94 -20.35 -3.37 -13.62
CA VAL A 94 -19.28 -4.28 -13.17
C VAL A 94 -18.96 -5.33 -14.23
N ARG A 95 -20.00 -6.02 -14.75
CA ARG A 95 -19.85 -7.03 -15.80
C ARG A 95 -19.37 -6.45 -17.13
N ARG A 96 -19.93 -5.32 -17.57
CA ARG A 96 -19.58 -4.66 -18.84
C ARG A 96 -18.10 -4.33 -18.92
N TYR A 97 -17.54 -3.75 -17.86
CA TYR A 97 -16.14 -3.35 -17.81
C TYR A 97 -15.21 -4.42 -17.21
N ARG A 98 -15.73 -5.63 -16.93
CA ARG A 98 -14.99 -6.74 -16.27
C ARG A 98 -14.22 -6.26 -15.04
N LEU A 99 -14.86 -5.43 -14.22
CA LEU A 99 -14.25 -4.89 -13.03
C LEU A 99 -14.01 -6.00 -12.01
N ARG A 100 -12.93 -5.89 -11.25
CA ARG A 100 -12.52 -6.83 -10.21
C ARG A 100 -12.33 -6.10 -8.89
N PRO A 101 -12.47 -6.76 -7.73
CA PRO A 101 -12.15 -6.16 -6.45
C PRO A 101 -10.73 -5.55 -6.47
N GLY A 102 -10.54 -4.44 -5.78
CA GLY A 102 -9.25 -3.73 -5.76
C GLY A 102 -9.03 -2.76 -6.94
N ASP A 103 -9.92 -2.73 -7.94
CA ASP A 103 -9.79 -1.77 -9.04
C ASP A 103 -9.95 -0.34 -8.54
N HIS A 104 -9.01 0.53 -8.90
CA HIS A 104 -9.16 1.96 -8.69
C HIS A 104 -10.05 2.55 -9.78
N ILE A 105 -11.25 2.96 -9.41
CA ILE A 105 -12.25 3.52 -10.30
C ILE A 105 -12.23 5.04 -10.16
N LEU A 106 -12.13 5.73 -11.28
CA LEU A 106 -12.38 7.17 -11.39
C LEU A 106 -13.58 7.37 -12.31
N GLY A 107 -14.54 8.19 -11.88
CA GLY A 107 -15.74 8.43 -12.68
C GLY A 107 -16.68 9.47 -12.07
N VAL A 108 -17.78 9.73 -12.77
CA VAL A 108 -18.79 10.69 -12.32
C VAL A 108 -19.85 9.97 -11.52
N ALA A 109 -20.04 10.40 -10.27
CA ALA A 109 -21.08 9.92 -9.37
C ALA A 109 -22.16 10.98 -9.16
N LYS A 110 -23.42 10.54 -9.05
CA LYS A 110 -24.56 11.38 -8.65
C LYS A 110 -24.81 11.25 -7.15
N ALA A 111 -25.17 12.35 -6.52
CA ALA A 111 -25.57 12.38 -5.13
C ALA A 111 -26.83 11.51 -4.89
N PRO A 112 -26.97 10.90 -3.70
CA PRO A 112 -28.14 10.12 -3.34
C PRO A 112 -29.43 10.96 -3.46
N LYS A 113 -30.48 10.38 -4.03
CA LYS A 113 -31.84 10.95 -3.98
C LYS A 113 -32.51 10.65 -2.64
N ASN A 114 -33.66 11.28 -2.36
CA ASN A 114 -34.46 11.01 -1.16
C ASN A 114 -34.71 9.50 -1.00
N GLY A 115 -34.18 8.91 0.09
CA GLY A 115 -34.27 7.48 0.40
C GLY A 115 -33.05 6.63 -0.01
N GLU A 116 -32.14 7.15 -0.82
CA GLU A 116 -30.87 6.50 -1.15
C GLU A 116 -29.81 6.84 -0.09
N LYS A 117 -29.00 5.86 0.31
CA LYS A 117 -27.92 6.04 1.32
C LYS A 117 -26.56 6.40 0.71
N PHE A 118 -26.34 6.05 -0.55
CA PHE A 118 -25.03 6.07 -1.18
C PHE A 118 -25.07 6.83 -2.50
N TRP A 119 -23.90 7.30 -2.95
CA TRP A 119 -23.75 7.89 -4.27
C TRP A 119 -23.97 6.83 -5.36
N GLY A 120 -24.37 7.24 -6.55
CA GLY A 120 -24.53 6.33 -7.70
C GLY A 120 -23.51 6.62 -8.79
N MET A 121 -22.69 5.64 -9.18
CA MET A 121 -21.73 5.80 -10.26
C MET A 121 -22.44 5.83 -11.63
N VAL A 122 -22.43 6.98 -12.28
CA VAL A 122 -23.11 7.19 -13.57
C VAL A 122 -22.20 6.78 -14.73
N ARG A 123 -20.93 7.18 -14.67
CA ARG A 123 -19.95 6.98 -15.75
C ARG A 123 -18.59 6.62 -15.16
N ILE A 124 -17.93 5.64 -15.75
CA ILE A 124 -16.57 5.24 -15.39
C ILE A 124 -15.63 5.83 -16.44
N ASP A 125 -14.69 6.65 -16.00
CA ASP A 125 -13.76 7.39 -16.86
C ASP A 125 -12.42 6.68 -16.92
N LYS A 126 -11.95 6.08 -15.82
CA LYS A 126 -10.72 5.28 -15.77
C LYS A 126 -10.84 4.07 -14.84
N VAL A 127 -10.09 3.01 -15.16
CA VAL A 127 -9.87 1.83 -14.31
C VAL A 127 -8.37 1.64 -14.14
N ASN A 128 -7.85 1.77 -12.92
CA ASN A 128 -6.42 1.74 -12.62
C ASN A 128 -5.59 2.71 -13.49
N GLU A 129 -6.06 3.97 -13.56
CA GLU A 129 -5.43 5.08 -14.30
C GLU A 129 -5.45 4.96 -15.84
N ILE A 130 -5.93 3.85 -16.38
CA ILE A 130 -6.06 3.62 -17.82
C ILE A 130 -7.52 3.64 -18.27
N ASP A 131 -7.71 3.77 -19.59
CA ASP A 131 -9.03 3.73 -20.21
C ASP A 131 -9.74 2.38 -19.94
N PRO A 132 -11.05 2.38 -19.60
CA PRO A 132 -11.78 1.15 -19.29
C PRO A 132 -11.76 0.10 -20.40
N VAL A 133 -11.70 0.50 -21.67
CA VAL A 133 -11.63 -0.41 -22.82
C VAL A 133 -10.27 -1.09 -22.90
N VAL A 134 -9.20 -0.36 -22.59
CA VAL A 134 -7.84 -0.93 -22.53
C VAL A 134 -7.71 -1.87 -21.33
N ALA A 135 -8.31 -1.51 -20.19
CA ALA A 135 -8.29 -2.33 -18.97
C ALA A 135 -8.92 -3.73 -19.16
N LEU A 136 -9.79 -3.92 -20.16
CA LEU A 136 -10.37 -5.23 -20.49
C LEU A 136 -9.33 -6.27 -20.94
N LYS A 137 -8.17 -5.83 -21.44
CA LYS A 137 -7.11 -6.72 -21.99
C LYS A 137 -6.07 -7.13 -20.95
N ARG A 138 -6.12 -6.59 -19.74
CA ARG A 138 -5.13 -6.90 -18.70
C ARG A 138 -5.25 -8.36 -18.25
N PRO A 139 -4.14 -9.03 -17.93
CA PRO A 139 -4.16 -10.41 -17.43
C PRO A 139 -4.84 -10.51 -16.06
N ASP A 140 -5.14 -11.74 -15.64
CA ASP A 140 -5.49 -12.04 -14.26
C ASP A 140 -4.22 -12.38 -13.48
N PHE A 141 -4.08 -11.82 -12.28
CA PHE A 141 -2.92 -12.03 -11.41
C PHE A 141 -2.61 -13.52 -11.19
N LYS A 142 -3.64 -14.36 -11.13
CA LYS A 142 -3.48 -15.82 -10.93
C LYS A 142 -2.84 -16.53 -12.13
N ASP A 143 -2.97 -15.97 -13.32
CA ASP A 143 -2.47 -16.55 -14.58
C ASP A 143 -1.05 -16.06 -14.90
N LEU A 144 -0.53 -15.10 -14.14
CA LEU A 144 0.83 -14.58 -14.26
C LEU A 144 1.85 -15.59 -13.72
N VAL A 145 2.96 -15.77 -14.45
CA VAL A 145 4.00 -16.75 -14.10
C VAL A 145 4.86 -16.21 -12.95
N PRO A 146 4.86 -16.86 -11.77
CA PRO A 146 5.72 -16.48 -10.65
C PRO A 146 7.15 -16.99 -10.85
N ILE A 147 8.14 -16.14 -10.59
CA ILE A 147 9.56 -16.51 -10.54
C ILE A 147 10.19 -16.10 -9.21
N TYR A 148 11.41 -16.58 -8.95
CA TYR A 148 12.20 -16.07 -7.83
C TYR A 148 12.57 -14.59 -8.05
N PRO A 149 12.72 -13.81 -6.97
CA PRO A 149 13.36 -12.50 -7.05
C PRO A 149 14.78 -12.63 -7.62
N ILE A 150 15.08 -11.87 -8.68
CA ILE A 150 16.38 -11.88 -9.39
C ILE A 150 17.08 -10.51 -9.39
N LYS A 151 16.48 -9.53 -8.71
CA LYS A 151 17.00 -8.17 -8.60
C LYS A 151 16.77 -7.69 -7.17
N GLN A 152 17.83 -7.22 -6.53
CA GLN A 152 17.78 -6.63 -5.20
C GLN A 152 17.11 -5.25 -5.23
N ILE A 153 16.30 -4.98 -4.21
CA ILE A 153 15.86 -3.65 -3.79
C ILE A 153 16.85 -3.20 -2.72
N LYS A 154 17.77 -2.31 -3.09
CA LYS A 154 18.79 -1.79 -2.17
C LYS A 154 18.18 -0.73 -1.27
N LEU A 155 18.25 -0.94 0.04
CA LEU A 155 17.67 -0.02 1.02
C LEU A 155 18.65 1.09 1.42
N GLU A 156 19.95 0.83 1.40
CA GLU A 156 20.98 1.82 1.78
C GLU A 156 20.81 3.13 0.99
N PHE A 157 20.56 4.22 1.71
CA PHE A 157 20.46 5.58 1.14
C PHE A 157 21.22 6.62 1.99
N GLU A 158 21.21 6.45 3.32
CA GLU A 158 21.95 7.27 4.27
C GLU A 158 22.85 6.41 5.14
N ALA A 159 24.10 6.84 5.32
CA ALA A 159 25.11 6.10 6.08
C ALA A 159 24.70 5.81 7.54
N GLY A 160 23.84 6.66 8.13
CA GLY A 160 23.36 6.55 9.50
C GLY A 160 22.29 5.49 9.73
N VAL A 161 21.63 5.00 8.67
CA VAL A 161 20.55 4.01 8.77
C VAL A 161 21.16 2.61 8.70
N MET A 162 21.65 2.13 9.85
CA MET A 162 22.37 0.85 9.93
C MET A 162 21.48 -0.37 9.64
N SER A 163 20.18 -0.29 9.90
CA SER A 163 19.21 -1.36 9.61
C SER A 163 19.19 -1.72 8.12
N ASP A 164 18.98 -0.71 7.27
CA ASP A 164 18.95 -0.86 5.81
C ASP A 164 20.27 -1.44 5.29
N ARG A 165 21.39 -0.91 5.79
CA ARG A 165 22.72 -1.36 5.39
C ARG A 165 22.98 -2.83 5.77
N ILE A 166 22.58 -3.25 6.98
CA ILE A 166 22.73 -4.65 7.43
C ILE A 166 21.79 -5.57 6.65
N ILE A 167 20.55 -5.14 6.37
CA ILE A 167 19.59 -5.89 5.57
C ILE A 167 20.15 -6.14 4.16
N ASP A 168 20.67 -5.12 3.50
CA ASP A 168 21.21 -5.22 2.14
C ASP A 168 22.34 -6.25 1.99
N ILE A 169 23.09 -6.51 3.07
CA ILE A 169 24.22 -7.45 3.07
C ILE A 169 23.78 -8.85 3.53
N PHE A 170 23.05 -8.95 4.64
CA PHE A 170 22.82 -10.23 5.32
C PHE A 170 21.44 -10.81 5.10
N CYS A 171 20.46 -10.00 4.71
CA CYS A 171 19.08 -10.43 4.52
C CYS A 171 18.44 -9.69 3.32
N PRO A 172 19.05 -9.79 2.12
CA PRO A 172 18.70 -8.92 0.99
C PRO A 172 17.24 -9.10 0.58
N ILE A 173 16.60 -7.99 0.21
CA ILE A 173 15.20 -7.96 -0.24
C ILE A 173 15.19 -7.84 -1.76
N GLY A 174 14.44 -8.68 -2.46
CA GLY A 174 14.26 -8.59 -3.90
C GLY A 174 12.87 -8.08 -4.33
N TYR A 175 12.74 -7.74 -5.61
CA TYR A 175 11.42 -7.52 -6.22
C TYR A 175 10.61 -8.81 -6.16
N GLY A 176 9.43 -8.77 -5.52
CA GLY A 176 8.60 -9.94 -5.29
C GLY A 176 8.90 -10.73 -4.02
N GLN A 177 9.70 -10.19 -3.10
CA GLN A 177 10.07 -10.88 -1.85
C GLN A 177 8.85 -11.10 -0.95
N ARG A 178 8.81 -12.27 -0.29
CA ARG A 178 7.93 -12.59 0.85
C ARG A 178 8.76 -12.57 2.12
N GLY A 179 8.97 -11.37 2.64
CA GLY A 179 9.80 -11.14 3.82
C GLY A 179 9.00 -11.13 5.11
N MET A 180 9.54 -11.77 6.13
CA MET A 180 8.96 -11.83 7.46
C MET A 180 9.94 -11.26 8.48
N ILE A 181 9.49 -10.26 9.24
CA ILE A 181 10.24 -9.69 10.36
C ILE A 181 9.70 -10.32 11.64
N ALA A 182 10.44 -11.29 12.17
CA ALA A 182 10.15 -11.95 13.44
C ALA A 182 10.64 -11.08 14.59
N SER A 183 9.71 -10.45 15.31
CA SER A 183 10.06 -9.49 16.35
C SER A 183 9.34 -9.79 17.65
N PRO A 184 10.07 -9.85 18.77
CA PRO A 184 9.44 -9.73 20.07
C PRO A 184 8.85 -8.33 20.27
N PRO A 185 7.89 -8.17 21.20
CA PRO A 185 7.41 -6.87 21.61
C PRO A 185 8.57 -5.95 22.05
N LYS A 186 8.47 -4.66 21.71
CA LYS A 186 9.44 -3.60 22.05
C LYS A 186 10.85 -3.71 21.44
N ALA A 187 11.08 -4.60 20.46
CA ALA A 187 12.40 -4.73 19.83
C ALA A 187 12.73 -3.73 18.71
N GLY A 188 11.84 -2.74 18.45
CA GLY A 188 12.08 -1.71 17.41
C GLY A 188 11.42 -1.99 16.05
N LYS A 189 10.48 -2.94 15.99
CA LYS A 189 9.72 -3.35 14.79
C LYS A 189 9.15 -2.19 13.96
N THR A 190 8.50 -1.21 14.60
CA THR A 190 7.85 -0.08 13.91
C THR A 190 8.86 0.86 13.29
N THR A 191 9.95 1.16 13.99
CA THR A 191 11.08 1.95 13.47
C THR A 191 11.67 1.27 12.24
N LEU A 192 11.91 -0.04 12.32
CA LEU A 192 12.45 -0.81 11.22
C LEU A 192 11.56 -0.80 9.97
N LEU A 193 10.24 -0.98 10.12
CA LEU A 193 9.32 -0.89 8.98
C LEU A 193 9.36 0.48 8.30
N LYS A 194 9.50 1.56 9.08
CA LYS A 194 9.64 2.91 8.54
C LYS A 194 10.96 3.10 7.80
N GLU A 195 12.07 2.63 8.38
CA GLU A 195 13.39 2.70 7.73
C GLU A 195 13.37 1.98 6.39
N ILE A 196 12.86 0.74 6.33
CA ILE A 196 12.70 -0.01 5.09
C ILE A 196 11.83 0.77 4.08
N ALA A 197 10.68 1.30 4.51
CA ALA A 197 9.80 2.08 3.63
C ALA A 197 10.48 3.36 3.11
N ALA A 198 11.29 4.02 3.94
CA ALA A 198 12.07 5.21 3.55
C ALA A 198 13.18 4.88 2.56
N GLY A 199 13.94 3.81 2.78
CA GLY A 199 14.96 3.33 1.85
C GLY A 199 14.37 3.00 0.47
N VAL A 200 13.20 2.34 0.44
CA VAL A 200 12.47 2.09 -0.81
C VAL A 200 12.03 3.40 -1.47
N ALA A 201 11.39 4.31 -0.72
CA ALA A 201 10.89 5.57 -1.28
C ALA A 201 12.02 6.50 -1.78
N ALA A 202 13.19 6.46 -1.14
CA ALA A 202 14.36 7.24 -1.54
C ALA A 202 15.03 6.68 -2.81
N ASN A 203 15.22 5.36 -2.86
CA ASN A 203 15.98 4.71 -3.93
C ASN A 203 15.12 4.32 -5.15
N TYR A 204 13.81 4.13 -4.97
CA TYR A 204 12.90 3.62 -5.99
C TYR A 204 11.55 4.35 -5.98
N PRO A 205 11.50 5.65 -6.36
CA PRO A 205 10.27 6.44 -6.36
C PRO A 205 9.20 5.91 -7.34
N GLU A 206 9.57 5.05 -8.28
CA GLU A 206 8.66 4.36 -9.20
C GLU A 206 7.90 3.18 -8.57
N ILE A 207 8.42 2.62 -7.46
CA ILE A 207 7.75 1.52 -6.76
C ILE A 207 6.53 2.07 -6.04
N HIS A 208 5.39 1.42 -6.24
CA HIS A 208 4.17 1.80 -5.55
C HIS A 208 4.20 1.30 -4.10
N LEU A 209 4.46 2.22 -3.16
CA LEU A 209 4.53 1.92 -1.74
C LEU A 209 3.12 1.83 -1.12
N MET A 210 2.87 0.74 -0.42
CA MET A 210 1.64 0.49 0.34
C MET A 210 1.96 0.15 1.79
N ALA A 211 1.11 0.57 2.71
CA ALA A 211 1.16 0.16 4.11
C ALA A 211 -0.18 -0.42 4.54
N VAL A 212 -0.14 -1.60 5.14
CA VAL A 212 -1.33 -2.29 5.64
C VAL A 212 -1.16 -2.50 7.13
N LEU A 213 -2.02 -1.89 7.94
CA LEU A 213 -1.93 -1.89 9.40
C LEU A 213 -3.20 -2.51 9.98
N VAL A 214 -3.09 -3.67 10.62
CA VAL A 214 -4.22 -4.47 11.09
C VAL A 214 -4.09 -4.71 12.59
N GLY A 215 -5.08 -4.24 13.33
CA GLY A 215 -5.15 -4.43 14.77
C GLY A 215 -4.09 -3.64 15.54
N GLU A 216 -3.57 -2.56 14.97
CA GLU A 216 -2.62 -1.66 15.64
C GLU A 216 -3.31 -0.48 16.31
N ARG A 217 -2.56 0.23 17.18
CA ARG A 217 -3.09 1.38 17.91
C ARG A 217 -3.31 2.59 16.99
N PRO A 218 -4.37 3.39 17.19
CA PRO A 218 -4.67 4.55 16.35
C PRO A 218 -3.52 5.56 16.22
N GLU A 219 -2.76 5.78 17.29
CA GLU A 219 -1.59 6.67 17.30
C GLU A 219 -0.44 6.13 16.44
N GLU A 220 -0.21 4.81 16.47
CA GLU A 220 0.81 4.15 15.64
C GLU A 220 0.40 4.17 14.16
N VAL A 221 -0.91 4.01 13.88
CA VAL A 221 -1.48 4.16 12.53
C VAL A 221 -1.31 5.58 12.00
N THR A 222 -1.66 6.59 12.80
CA THR A 222 -1.54 8.00 12.40
C THR A 222 -0.10 8.39 12.10
N ASP A 223 0.83 7.91 12.91
CA ASP A 223 2.27 8.13 12.75
C ASP A 223 2.79 7.49 11.45
N MET A 224 2.39 6.24 11.15
CA MET A 224 2.72 5.59 9.88
C MET A 224 2.09 6.28 8.66
N GLN A 225 0.84 6.73 8.77
CA GLN A 225 0.13 7.46 7.71
C GLN A 225 0.81 8.78 7.33
N ARG A 226 1.37 9.49 8.32
CA ARG A 226 2.10 10.74 8.08
C ARG A 226 3.48 10.50 7.48
N PHE A 227 4.07 9.34 7.75
CA PHE A 227 5.41 8.99 7.31
C PHE A 227 5.43 8.44 5.88
N ILE A 228 4.53 7.48 5.57
CA ILE A 228 4.52 6.78 4.29
C ILE A 228 3.89 7.65 3.21
N LYS A 229 4.69 7.97 2.19
CA LYS A 229 4.24 8.65 0.97
C LYS A 229 3.69 7.62 -0.03
N GLY A 230 2.55 7.03 0.32
CA GLY A 230 1.93 5.94 -0.44
C GLY A 230 0.49 5.64 0.00
N GLU A 231 -0.07 4.53 -0.47
CA GLU A 231 -1.41 4.09 -0.06
C GLU A 231 -1.34 3.44 1.34
N VAL A 232 -2.05 4.01 2.32
CA VAL A 232 -2.12 3.44 3.68
C VAL A 232 -3.53 2.96 3.97
N ILE A 233 -3.66 1.65 4.22
CA ILE A 233 -4.90 0.98 4.58
C ILE A 233 -4.75 0.49 6.02
N ALA A 234 -5.65 0.90 6.91
CA ALA A 234 -5.55 0.57 8.31
C ALA A 234 -6.90 0.18 8.92
N SER A 235 -6.86 -0.77 9.84
CA SER A 235 -7.93 -1.06 10.78
C SER A 235 -7.36 -1.22 12.18
N HIS A 236 -7.92 -0.48 13.13
CA HIS A 236 -7.46 -0.40 14.51
C HIS A 236 -7.81 -1.66 15.32
N PHE A 237 -7.15 -1.84 16.46
CA PHE A 237 -7.40 -2.99 17.36
C PHE A 237 -8.79 -3.00 18.01
N ASP A 238 -9.45 -1.85 18.14
CA ASP A 238 -10.76 -1.68 18.76
C ASP A 238 -11.92 -1.91 17.78
N GLN A 239 -11.61 -2.10 16.50
CA GLN A 239 -12.58 -2.46 15.46
C GLN A 239 -12.85 -3.97 15.44
N LYS A 240 -13.97 -4.35 14.83
CA LYS A 240 -14.40 -5.75 14.72
C LYS A 240 -13.41 -6.58 13.89
N PRO A 241 -13.24 -7.89 14.19
CA PRO A 241 -12.38 -8.79 13.39
C PRO A 241 -12.72 -8.81 11.89
N GLU A 242 -13.99 -8.66 11.52
CA GLU A 242 -14.42 -8.59 10.12
C GLU A 242 -13.95 -7.32 9.40
N GLU A 243 -13.79 -6.21 10.13
CA GLU A 243 -13.26 -4.96 9.58
C GLU A 243 -11.74 -5.07 9.37
N GLN A 244 -11.05 -5.70 10.33
CA GLN A 244 -9.62 -5.97 10.28
C GLN A 244 -9.25 -6.87 9.10
N THR A 245 -10.01 -7.95 8.89
CA THR A 245 -9.81 -8.88 7.76
C THR A 245 -10.16 -8.21 6.42
N ARG A 246 -11.27 -7.45 6.34
CA ARG A 246 -11.63 -6.68 5.14
C ARG A 246 -10.53 -5.70 4.71
N ALA A 247 -9.90 -5.00 5.66
CA ALA A 247 -8.81 -4.07 5.35
C ALA A 247 -7.66 -4.76 4.60
N ALA A 248 -7.26 -5.95 5.05
CA ALA A 248 -6.24 -6.75 4.37
C ALA A 248 -6.71 -7.28 3.00
N GLU A 249 -7.95 -7.74 2.90
CA GLU A 249 -8.52 -8.24 1.63
C GLU A 249 -8.57 -7.15 0.54
N VAL A 250 -9.03 -5.94 0.89
CA VAL A 250 -9.08 -4.81 -0.05
C VAL A 250 -7.65 -4.41 -0.47
N ALA A 251 -6.72 -4.33 0.49
CA ALA A 251 -5.35 -3.95 0.20
C ALA A 251 -4.64 -4.95 -0.73
N ILE A 252 -4.83 -6.26 -0.52
CA ILE A 252 -4.17 -7.26 -1.35
C ILE A 252 -4.77 -7.32 -2.76
N GLU A 253 -6.08 -7.16 -2.90
CA GLU A 253 -6.70 -7.08 -4.22
C GLU A 253 -6.23 -5.84 -4.97
N ARG A 254 -6.13 -4.68 -4.30
CA ARG A 254 -5.54 -3.46 -4.87
C ARG A 254 -4.12 -3.68 -5.37
N ALA A 255 -3.27 -4.30 -4.55
CA ALA A 255 -1.90 -4.63 -4.93
C ALA A 255 -1.83 -5.53 -6.17
N LYS A 256 -2.70 -6.56 -6.25
CA LYS A 256 -2.78 -7.44 -7.43
C LYS A 256 -3.18 -6.67 -8.69
N ARG A 257 -4.15 -5.76 -8.61
CA ARG A 257 -4.58 -4.94 -9.76
C ARG A 257 -3.46 -4.05 -10.29
N LEU A 258 -2.59 -3.55 -9.41
CA LEU A 258 -1.39 -2.79 -9.80
C LEU A 258 -0.33 -3.66 -10.48
N VAL A 259 -0.11 -4.89 -9.99
CA VAL A 259 0.85 -5.81 -10.63
C VAL A 259 0.36 -6.29 -12.00
N GLU A 260 -0.95 -6.50 -12.17
CA GLU A 260 -1.56 -6.83 -13.46
C GLU A 260 -1.34 -5.75 -14.53
N THR A 261 -1.10 -4.50 -14.13
CA THR A 261 -0.74 -3.39 -15.04
C THR A 261 0.77 -3.19 -15.17
N GLY A 262 1.57 -4.12 -14.64
CA GLY A 262 3.03 -4.11 -14.76
C GLY A 262 3.76 -3.30 -13.69
N LYS A 263 3.06 -2.76 -12.68
CA LYS A 263 3.71 -1.99 -11.61
C LYS A 263 4.41 -2.90 -10.60
N ASP A 264 5.53 -2.43 -10.07
CA ASP A 264 6.16 -3.01 -8.88
C ASP A 264 5.54 -2.40 -7.62
N VAL A 265 5.04 -3.24 -6.72
CA VAL A 265 4.35 -2.85 -5.49
C VAL A 265 5.16 -3.33 -4.31
N PHE A 266 5.43 -2.43 -3.35
CA PHE A 266 6.09 -2.77 -2.10
C PHE A 266 5.15 -2.50 -0.94
N MET A 267 4.78 -3.55 -0.22
CA MET A 267 3.84 -3.49 0.88
C MET A 267 4.55 -3.75 2.20
N VAL A 268 4.53 -2.78 3.10
CA VAL A 268 4.83 -3.00 4.52
C VAL A 268 3.56 -3.41 5.24
N PHE A 269 3.63 -4.49 6.02
CA PHE A 269 2.46 -5.09 6.64
C PHE A 269 2.65 -5.34 8.13
N ASP A 270 1.73 -4.81 8.93
CA ASP A 270 1.77 -4.86 10.38
C ASP A 270 0.41 -5.26 10.97
N SER A 271 0.17 -6.51 11.34
CA SER A 271 1.07 -7.68 11.30
C SER A 271 0.36 -8.94 10.86
N ILE A 272 1.15 -9.92 10.41
CA ILE A 272 0.69 -11.28 10.05
C ILE A 272 0.00 -11.93 11.25
N THR A 273 0.59 -11.82 12.44
CA THR A 273 0.03 -12.41 13.67
C THR A 273 -1.35 -11.86 14.00
N ARG A 274 -1.53 -10.52 13.93
CA ARG A 274 -2.82 -9.90 14.22
C ARG A 274 -3.87 -10.24 13.18
N LEU A 275 -3.51 -10.30 11.90
CA LEU A 275 -4.43 -10.71 10.85
C LEU A 275 -4.87 -12.17 11.01
N ALA A 276 -3.95 -13.09 11.31
CA ALA A 276 -4.30 -14.48 11.59
C ALA A 276 -5.25 -14.61 12.79
N ARG A 277 -5.01 -13.87 13.87
CA ARG A 277 -5.92 -13.80 15.02
C ARG A 277 -7.30 -13.25 14.62
N ALA A 278 -7.35 -12.20 13.80
CA ALA A 278 -8.60 -11.63 13.31
C ALA A 278 -9.43 -12.64 12.50
N TYR A 279 -8.80 -13.40 11.59
CA TYR A 279 -9.49 -14.48 10.86
C TYR A 279 -9.98 -15.58 11.79
N ASN A 280 -9.21 -15.94 12.81
CA ASN A 280 -9.61 -16.96 13.79
C ASN A 280 -10.83 -16.54 14.62
N LEU A 281 -11.08 -15.23 14.76
CA LEU A 281 -12.27 -14.69 15.43
C LEU A 281 -13.44 -14.47 14.47
N ALA A 282 -13.18 -14.11 13.22
CA ALA A 282 -14.20 -13.79 12.21
C ALA A 282 -14.80 -15.03 11.52
N ILE A 283 -14.03 -16.12 11.41
CA ILE A 283 -14.46 -17.32 10.68
C ILE A 283 -15.17 -18.28 11.63
N PRO A 284 -16.34 -18.85 11.23
CA PRO A 284 -17.00 -19.90 12.00
C PRO A 284 -16.07 -21.10 12.23
N SER A 285 -16.07 -21.65 13.45
CA SER A 285 -15.18 -22.78 13.78
C SER A 285 -15.50 -24.01 12.91
N SER A 286 -14.45 -24.65 12.41
CA SER A 286 -14.48 -25.91 11.69
C SER A 286 -14.69 -27.12 12.61
N GLY A 287 -14.68 -26.93 13.94
CA GLY A 287 -14.74 -27.98 14.94
C GLY A 287 -13.41 -28.73 15.15
N ARG A 288 -12.34 -28.34 14.45
CA ARG A 288 -10.97 -28.86 14.65
C ARG A 288 -10.10 -27.76 15.22
N THR A 289 -9.29 -28.08 16.22
CA THR A 289 -8.35 -27.13 16.83
C THR A 289 -6.93 -27.68 16.77
N LEU A 290 -6.00 -26.82 16.38
CA LEU A 290 -4.57 -27.06 16.53
C LEU A 290 -4.14 -26.73 17.96
N SER A 291 -2.89 -27.06 18.28
CA SER A 291 -2.23 -26.61 19.51
C SER A 291 -2.40 -25.09 19.67
N GLY A 292 -2.73 -24.63 20.87
CA GLY A 292 -2.98 -23.20 21.13
C GLY A 292 -4.40 -22.72 20.76
N GLY A 293 -5.33 -23.62 20.43
CA GLY A 293 -6.75 -23.27 20.21
C GLY A 293 -7.03 -22.57 18.89
N PHE A 294 -6.13 -22.71 17.92
CA PHE A 294 -6.25 -22.08 16.61
C PHE A 294 -6.94 -23.01 15.61
N ASP A 295 -7.89 -22.49 14.84
CA ASP A 295 -8.55 -23.25 13.79
C ASP A 295 -7.69 -23.26 12.51
N PRO A 296 -7.29 -24.43 11.98
CA PRO A 296 -6.49 -24.49 10.75
C PRO A 296 -7.14 -23.75 9.57
N ALA A 297 -8.47 -23.73 9.48
CA ALA A 297 -9.19 -23.04 8.41
C ALA A 297 -8.96 -21.53 8.45
N ALA A 298 -8.73 -20.96 9.64
CA ALA A 298 -8.48 -19.55 9.83
C ALA A 298 -7.07 -19.10 9.39
N LEU A 299 -6.10 -20.03 9.25
CA LEU A 299 -4.77 -19.70 8.74
C LEU A 299 -4.78 -19.47 7.22
N TYR A 300 -5.67 -20.15 6.51
CA TYR A 300 -5.65 -20.19 5.06
C TYR A 300 -5.75 -18.80 4.40
N PRO A 301 -6.68 -17.89 4.80
CA PRO A 301 -6.76 -16.55 4.22
C PRO A 301 -5.48 -15.73 4.44
N SER A 302 -4.90 -15.77 5.64
CA SER A 302 -3.63 -15.07 5.93
C SER A 302 -2.46 -15.66 5.13
N LYS A 303 -2.39 -16.98 4.97
CA LYS A 303 -1.36 -17.63 4.12
C LYS A 303 -1.54 -17.24 2.66
N LYS A 304 -2.78 -17.16 2.18
CA LYS A 304 -3.10 -16.69 0.82
C LYS A 304 -2.73 -15.21 0.62
N PHE A 305 -2.96 -14.36 1.62
CA PHE A 305 -2.54 -12.96 1.62
C PHE A 305 -1.02 -12.84 1.49
N PHE A 306 -0.26 -13.48 2.39
CA PHE A 306 1.20 -13.38 2.39
C PHE A 306 1.83 -14.08 1.17
N GLY A 307 1.25 -15.22 0.76
CA GLY A 307 1.65 -15.97 -0.44
C GLY A 307 1.31 -15.28 -1.77
N ALA A 308 0.59 -14.17 -1.75
CA ALA A 308 0.36 -13.36 -2.95
C ALA A 308 1.66 -12.71 -3.43
N ALA A 309 2.58 -12.35 -2.53
CA ALA A 309 3.85 -11.72 -2.92
C ALA A 309 4.71 -12.66 -3.79
N ARG A 310 5.16 -12.15 -4.93
CA ARG A 310 5.87 -12.88 -5.98
C ARG A 310 6.43 -11.91 -7.02
N LYS A 311 7.54 -12.29 -7.66
CA LYS A 311 8.00 -11.63 -8.89
C LYS A 311 7.25 -12.25 -10.07
N ILE A 312 6.78 -11.42 -10.99
CA ILE A 312 6.16 -11.87 -12.23
C ILE A 312 7.18 -11.82 -13.36
N GLU A 313 7.28 -12.91 -14.13
CA GLU A 313 8.07 -12.96 -15.35
C GLU A 313 7.53 -11.94 -16.38
N ASN A 314 8.42 -11.11 -16.94
CA ASN A 314 8.08 -10.06 -17.92
C ASN A 314 6.97 -9.09 -17.44
N GLY A 315 6.83 -8.89 -16.13
CA GLY A 315 5.83 -8.00 -15.54
C GLY A 315 6.32 -7.33 -14.27
N GLY A 316 5.37 -6.79 -13.49
CA GLY A 316 5.64 -6.15 -12.21
C GLY A 316 6.06 -7.14 -11.11
N SER A 317 5.86 -6.75 -9.87
CA SER A 317 6.13 -7.59 -8.72
C SER A 317 5.31 -7.14 -7.52
N LEU A 318 4.99 -8.08 -6.64
CA LEU A 318 4.41 -7.77 -5.34
C LEU A 318 5.41 -8.21 -4.27
N THR A 319 6.06 -7.24 -3.64
CA THR A 319 6.90 -7.45 -2.45
C THR A 319 6.06 -7.19 -1.21
N ILE A 320 6.05 -8.13 -0.26
CA ILE A 320 5.42 -7.95 1.06
C ILE A 320 6.46 -8.18 2.14
N ILE A 321 6.68 -7.16 2.97
CA ILE A 321 7.46 -7.26 4.21
C ILE A 321 6.49 -7.17 5.38
N GLY A 322 6.14 -8.34 5.91
CA GLY A 322 5.19 -8.47 7.00
C GLY A 322 5.88 -8.72 8.33
N THR A 323 5.34 -8.19 9.42
CA THR A 323 5.85 -8.51 10.74
C THR A 323 5.09 -9.66 11.38
N VAL A 324 5.78 -10.44 12.20
CA VAL A 324 5.23 -11.54 13.00
C VAL A 324 5.75 -11.41 14.43
N LEU A 325 4.86 -11.60 15.39
CA LEU A 325 5.23 -11.55 16.81
C LEU A 325 5.80 -12.90 17.24
N VAL A 326 6.94 -12.85 17.93
CA VAL A 326 7.59 -14.01 18.57
C VAL A 326 7.85 -13.70 20.05
N ASP A 327 8.17 -14.73 20.84
CA ASP A 327 8.47 -14.62 22.28
C ASP A 327 7.40 -13.87 23.10
N THR A 328 6.12 -14.04 22.72
CA THR A 328 4.97 -13.45 23.42
C THR A 328 4.49 -14.31 24.59
N GLY A 329 4.98 -15.56 24.69
CA GLY A 329 4.46 -16.58 25.62
C GLY A 329 3.15 -17.21 25.16
N SER A 330 2.64 -16.83 23.98
CA SER A 330 1.44 -17.40 23.38
C SER A 330 1.78 -18.55 22.44
N LYS A 331 1.36 -19.77 22.77
CA LYS A 331 1.46 -20.94 21.87
C LYS A 331 0.77 -20.69 20.52
N MET A 332 -0.25 -19.85 20.50
CA MET A 332 -0.93 -19.45 19.27
C MET A 332 0.00 -18.66 18.35
N ASP A 333 0.79 -17.73 18.89
CA ASP A 333 1.71 -16.91 18.08
C ASP A 333 2.89 -17.74 17.58
N GLU A 334 3.39 -18.67 18.40
CA GLU A 334 4.41 -19.65 18.01
C GLU A 334 3.94 -20.51 16.83
N LEU A 335 2.69 -21.01 16.88
CA LEU A 335 2.11 -21.78 15.78
C LEU A 335 1.99 -20.94 14.50
N ILE A 336 1.49 -19.69 14.61
CA ILE A 336 1.42 -18.77 13.47
C ILE A 336 2.82 -18.57 12.90
N PHE A 337 3.81 -18.30 13.73
CA PHE A 337 5.18 -18.08 13.28
C PHE A 337 5.72 -19.27 12.47
N GLU A 338 5.59 -20.49 12.97
CA GLU A 338 6.06 -21.70 12.29
C GLU A 338 5.32 -21.96 10.97
N GLU A 339 4.00 -21.75 10.92
CA GLU A 339 3.19 -21.91 9.70
C GLU A 339 3.56 -20.91 8.59
N PHE A 340 3.99 -19.70 8.97
CA PHE A 340 4.38 -18.66 8.03
C PHE A 340 5.85 -18.75 7.61
N LYS A 341 6.72 -19.34 8.43
CA LYS A 341 8.12 -19.61 8.08
C LYS A 341 8.26 -20.47 6.81
N GLY A 342 7.35 -21.42 6.61
CA GLY A 342 7.28 -22.23 5.38
C GLY A 342 6.79 -21.46 4.15
N THR A 343 6.05 -20.37 4.35
CA THR A 343 5.42 -19.56 3.30
C THR A 343 6.36 -18.43 2.80
N GLY A 344 7.11 -17.84 3.74
CA GLY A 344 8.11 -16.80 3.46
C GLY A 344 9.38 -17.32 2.80
N ASN A 345 10.10 -16.42 2.15
CA ASN A 345 11.42 -16.68 1.58
C ASN A 345 12.50 -15.72 2.07
N MET A 346 12.18 -14.81 3.00
CA MET A 346 13.13 -14.01 3.76
C MET A 346 12.66 -13.93 5.22
N GLU A 347 13.58 -14.11 6.16
CA GLU A 347 13.32 -14.04 7.61
C GLU A 347 14.37 -13.12 8.24
N LEU A 348 13.91 -12.04 8.88
CA LEU A 348 14.73 -11.14 9.68
C LEU A 348 14.29 -11.26 11.14
N ARG A 349 15.21 -11.67 12.00
CA ARG A 349 14.94 -11.85 13.43
C ARG A 349 15.44 -10.68 14.25
N LEU A 350 14.58 -10.18 15.13
CA LEU A 350 14.94 -9.21 16.15
C LEU A 350 15.03 -9.92 17.51
N GLU A 351 15.99 -9.51 18.34
CA GLU A 351 16.25 -10.12 19.64
C GLU A 351 15.97 -9.13 20.78
N ARG A 352 15.15 -9.55 21.75
CA ARG A 352 14.77 -8.72 22.91
C ARG A 352 16.00 -8.32 23.72
N ARG A 353 16.93 -9.26 23.92
CA ARG A 353 18.14 -9.05 24.73
C ARG A 353 19.06 -7.96 24.15
N LEU A 354 19.15 -7.80 22.83
CA LEU A 354 19.87 -6.68 22.21
C LEU A 354 19.14 -5.35 22.45
N ALA A 355 17.82 -5.35 22.27
CA ALA A 355 16.99 -4.16 22.50
C ALA A 355 17.02 -3.68 23.97
N ASP A 356 16.99 -4.60 24.94
CA ASP A 356 17.08 -4.29 26.37
C ASP A 356 18.42 -3.64 26.74
N ARG A 357 19.49 -4.00 26.02
CA ARG A 357 20.83 -3.38 26.11
C ARG A 357 20.96 -2.09 25.29
N ARG A 358 19.88 -1.64 24.64
CA ARG A 358 19.84 -0.47 23.74
C ARG A 358 20.75 -0.59 22.50
N ILE A 359 20.99 -1.81 22.03
CA ILE A 359 21.72 -2.07 20.79
C ILE A 359 20.71 -2.11 19.65
N PHE A 360 20.80 -1.14 18.73
CA PHE A 360 19.92 -1.02 17.56
C PHE A 360 20.74 -0.87 16.28
N PRO A 361 20.34 -1.51 15.16
CA PRO A 361 19.20 -2.42 15.04
C PRO A 361 19.41 -3.75 15.80
N ALA A 362 18.37 -4.24 16.46
CA ALA A 362 18.43 -5.39 17.36
C ALA A 362 18.37 -6.73 16.61
N PHE A 363 19.17 -6.89 15.55
CA PHE A 363 19.10 -8.06 14.66
C PHE A 363 19.88 -9.26 15.19
N ASP A 364 19.32 -10.45 15.03
CA ASP A 364 20.09 -11.70 15.03
C ASP A 364 20.53 -12.00 13.60
N ILE A 365 21.75 -11.60 13.26
CA ILE A 365 22.31 -11.74 11.91
C ILE A 365 22.43 -13.22 11.52
N LEU A 366 22.73 -14.11 12.46
CA LEU A 366 22.92 -15.54 12.19
C LEU A 366 21.61 -16.24 11.86
N LYS A 367 20.53 -15.95 12.59
CA LYS A 367 19.19 -16.52 12.32
C LYS A 367 18.46 -15.83 11.17
N SER A 368 18.95 -14.69 10.70
CA SER A 368 18.35 -13.95 9.59
C SER A 368 18.94 -14.36 8.24
N GLY A 369 18.11 -14.38 7.20
CA GLY A 369 18.58 -14.64 5.83
C GLY A 369 17.48 -14.66 4.77
N THR A 370 17.92 -14.66 3.52
CA THR A 370 17.05 -14.74 2.34
C THR A 370 17.33 -16.02 1.57
N ARG A 371 16.26 -16.78 1.25
CA ARG A 371 16.39 -17.94 0.36
C ARG A 371 16.77 -17.47 -1.04
N LYS A 372 17.66 -18.20 -1.71
CA LYS A 372 18.12 -17.87 -3.07
C LYS A 372 18.83 -16.51 -3.17
N GLU A 373 19.54 -16.10 -2.12
CA GLU A 373 20.29 -14.83 -2.11
C GLU A 373 21.38 -14.75 -3.18
N GLU A 374 21.83 -15.89 -3.74
CA GLU A 374 22.73 -15.92 -4.90
C GLU A 374 22.14 -15.29 -6.17
N LEU A 375 20.80 -15.12 -6.24
CA LEU A 375 20.12 -14.41 -7.32
C LEU A 375 20.03 -12.89 -7.09
N LEU A 376 20.31 -12.44 -5.87
CA LEU A 376 20.19 -11.04 -5.46
C LEU A 376 21.56 -10.37 -5.30
N LEU A 377 22.53 -11.12 -4.79
CA LEU A 377 23.89 -10.65 -4.54
C LEU A 377 24.84 -11.07 -5.65
N THR A 378 25.85 -10.26 -5.93
CA THR A 378 26.93 -10.66 -6.83
C THR A 378 27.77 -11.76 -6.18
N ALA A 379 28.42 -12.59 -6.99
CA ALA A 379 29.27 -13.68 -6.49
C ALA A 379 30.39 -13.17 -5.56
N GLU A 380 30.93 -11.98 -5.79
CA GLU A 380 31.93 -11.37 -4.91
C GLU A 380 31.34 -11.04 -3.53
N VAL A 381 30.20 -10.36 -3.50
CA VAL A 381 29.53 -9.98 -2.24
C VAL A 381 29.11 -11.22 -1.48
N LEU A 382 28.48 -12.18 -2.14
CA LEU A 382 28.04 -13.43 -1.53
C LEU A 382 29.19 -14.19 -0.86
N ASN A 383 30.35 -14.29 -1.53
CA ASN A 383 31.53 -14.93 -0.95
C ASN A 383 32.02 -14.23 0.33
N LYS A 384 31.99 -12.90 0.36
CA LYS A 384 32.34 -12.12 1.57
C LYS A 384 31.32 -12.33 2.69
N VAL A 385 30.03 -12.32 2.37
CA VAL A 385 28.95 -12.59 3.33
C VAL A 385 29.08 -13.98 3.94
N MET A 386 29.33 -15.01 3.11
CA MET A 386 29.56 -16.38 3.58
C MET A 386 30.83 -16.51 4.43
N ALA A 387 31.91 -15.78 4.11
CA ALA A 387 33.10 -15.75 4.94
C ALA A 387 32.81 -15.13 6.32
N MET A 388 32.12 -13.98 6.35
CA MET A 388 31.72 -13.32 7.60
C MET A 388 30.82 -14.23 8.45
N ARG A 389 29.80 -14.86 7.86
CA ARG A 389 28.92 -15.79 8.58
C ARG A 389 29.68 -16.96 9.22
N ARG A 390 30.64 -17.55 8.49
CA ARG A 390 31.52 -18.60 9.04
C ARG A 390 32.40 -18.12 10.19
N MET A 391 32.90 -16.89 10.11
CA MET A 391 33.65 -16.29 11.23
C MET A 391 32.75 -16.08 12.45
N PHE A 392 31.53 -15.61 12.24
CA PHE A 392 30.57 -15.39 13.33
C PHE A 392 30.19 -16.67 14.07
N ASP A 393 30.09 -17.80 13.36
CA ASP A 393 29.81 -19.10 13.97
C ASP A 393 30.93 -19.58 14.92
N THR A 394 32.14 -19.04 14.81
CA THR A 394 33.27 -19.38 15.69
C THR A 394 33.33 -18.54 16.97
N LEU A 395 32.49 -17.51 17.09
CA LEU A 395 32.44 -16.65 18.27
C LEU A 395 31.56 -17.30 19.35
N ASP A 396 32.06 -17.33 20.58
CA ASP A 396 31.34 -17.90 21.73
C ASP A 396 30.13 -17.04 22.13
N ASP A 397 30.29 -15.70 22.15
CA ASP A 397 29.21 -14.77 22.41
C ASP A 397 28.59 -14.26 21.11
N LYS A 398 27.47 -14.87 20.73
CA LYS A 398 26.70 -14.49 19.54
C LYS A 398 26.12 -13.07 19.63
N ASP A 399 26.05 -12.52 20.83
CA ASP A 399 25.49 -11.21 21.09
C ASP A 399 26.42 -10.08 20.64
N GLU A 400 27.73 -10.35 20.62
CA GLU A 400 28.74 -9.39 20.21
C GLU A 400 28.77 -9.20 18.68
N ILE A 401 28.27 -10.18 17.92
CA ILE A 401 28.29 -10.14 16.43
C ILE A 401 27.62 -8.86 15.92
N THR A 402 26.40 -8.58 16.37
CA THR A 402 25.64 -7.42 15.89
C THR A 402 26.30 -6.11 16.32
N THR A 403 26.81 -6.04 17.55
CA THR A 403 27.55 -4.87 18.05
C THR A 403 28.81 -4.61 17.22
N MET A 404 29.61 -5.64 17.00
CA MET A 404 30.81 -5.58 16.16
C MET A 404 30.48 -5.11 14.75
N ILE A 405 29.41 -5.62 14.15
CA ILE A 405 29.00 -5.21 12.81
C ILE A 405 28.58 -3.75 12.77
N ILE A 406 27.77 -3.29 13.72
CA ILE A 406 27.39 -1.87 13.85
C ILE A 406 28.64 -0.99 13.99
N GLU A 407 29.59 -1.37 14.84
CA GLU A 407 30.84 -0.61 15.03
C GLU A 407 31.72 -0.56 13.77
N GLN A 408 31.89 -1.68 13.07
CA GLN A 408 32.71 -1.72 11.85
C GLN A 408 32.03 -0.99 10.69
N MET A 409 30.72 -1.14 10.52
CA MET A 409 29.95 -0.42 9.51
C MET A 409 29.93 1.08 9.80
N GLY A 410 29.89 1.48 11.07
CA GLY A 410 29.98 2.88 11.51
C GLY A 410 31.29 3.58 11.10
N LYS A 411 32.36 2.84 10.82
CA LYS A 411 33.63 3.38 10.30
C LYS A 411 33.62 3.64 8.78
N THR A 412 32.50 3.39 8.12
CA THR A 412 32.33 3.50 6.67
C THR A 412 31.01 4.18 6.32
N LYS A 413 30.96 4.86 5.18
CA LYS A 413 29.75 5.55 4.74
C LYS A 413 28.84 4.65 3.90
N THR A 414 29.40 3.67 3.19
CA THR A 414 28.66 2.83 2.26
C THR A 414 28.94 1.34 2.49
N ASN A 415 28.02 0.47 2.08
CA ASN A 415 28.22 -0.98 2.08
C ASN A 415 29.35 -1.41 1.16
N SER A 416 29.55 -0.70 0.04
CA SER A 416 30.70 -0.93 -0.85
C SER A 416 32.03 -0.70 -0.13
N ASP A 417 32.16 0.39 0.63
CA ASP A 417 33.36 0.70 1.42
C ASP A 417 33.59 -0.29 2.57
N PHE A 418 32.50 -0.75 3.19
CA PHE A 418 32.57 -1.79 4.22
C PHE A 418 33.08 -3.10 3.62
N LEU A 419 32.45 -3.58 2.55
CA LEU A 419 32.79 -4.85 1.90
C LEU A 419 34.18 -4.84 1.23
N SER A 420 34.70 -3.68 0.84
CA SER A 420 36.08 -3.58 0.31
C SER A 420 37.14 -3.81 1.40
N LYS A 421 36.84 -3.46 2.66
CA LYS A 421 37.72 -3.68 3.83
C LYS A 421 37.67 -5.11 4.35
N VAL A 422 36.64 -5.88 4.01
CA VAL A 422 36.55 -7.31 4.34
C VAL A 422 37.51 -8.08 3.43
N THR A 423 38.74 -8.27 3.90
CA THR A 423 39.77 -9.06 3.20
C THR A 423 39.39 -10.54 3.13
N LYS A 424 39.60 -11.16 1.96
CA LYS A 424 39.73 -12.62 1.85
C LYS A 424 40.96 -13.05 2.64
N LYS A 425 40.78 -13.79 3.73
CA LYS A 425 41.83 -14.68 4.24
C LYS A 425 41.52 -16.08 3.77
#